data_AF-A0A3B0J1C7-F1
#
_entry.id   AF-A0A3B0J1C7-F1
#
_cell.length_a   1.000
_cell.length_b   1.000
_cell.length_c   1.000
_cell.angle_alpha   90.00
_cell.angle_beta   90.00
_cell.angle_gamma   90.00
#
_symmetry.space_group_name_H-M   'P 1'
#
loop_
_entity.id
_entity.type
_entity.pdbx_description
1 polymer ?
#
loop_
_entity_poly.entity_id
_entity_poly.type
_entity_poly.pdbx_seq_one_letter_code
_entity_poly.pdbx_strand_id
1 'polypeptide(L)'
;MIYVDECCCCLDLKCGCILIALIEVLIRGVDRFFVEYDSLLGHAALILSGVYVLSCIFLLLGAVMSWRGCLLPYLGIATLRLFALIGESFYIYGYTDDIVYEYLYFNMFQAILVLYFWLVVYSFYDRLIKV
;
A
#
# COMPACT_ATOMS: atom_id res chain seq x y z
N MET A 1 -15.57 -13.22 8.69
CA MET A 1 -16.56 -12.17 8.96
C MET A 1 -16.24 -11.58 10.33
N ILE A 2 -15.25 -10.70 10.42
CA ILE A 2 -14.96 -9.96 11.66
C ILE A 2 -15.88 -8.75 11.63
N TYR A 3 -17.10 -8.96 12.11
CA TYR A 3 -18.06 -7.91 12.38
C TYR A 3 -17.67 -7.25 13.70
N VAL A 4 -17.36 -5.96 13.66
CA VAL A 4 -17.51 -5.08 14.82
C VAL A 4 -18.42 -3.96 14.37
N ASP A 5 -19.72 -4.20 14.47
CA ASP A 5 -20.76 -3.21 14.14
C ASP A 5 -21.06 -2.23 15.28
N GLU A 6 -20.39 -2.35 16.45
CA GLU A 6 -20.65 -1.46 17.60
C GLU A 6 -19.39 -1.04 18.36
N CYS A 7 -18.33 -0.57 17.68
CA CYS A 7 -17.29 0.20 18.36
C CYS A 7 -17.47 1.69 18.10
N CYS A 8 -17.86 2.44 19.15
CA CYS A 8 -17.88 3.91 19.22
C CYS A 8 -16.53 4.61 18.92
N CYS A 9 -15.48 3.87 18.56
CA CYS A 9 -14.19 4.41 18.08
C CYS A 9 -14.00 4.29 16.56
N CYS A 10 -15.05 3.99 15.79
CA CYS A 10 -15.01 4.02 14.33
C CYS A 10 -14.71 5.43 13.82
N LEU A 11 -13.43 5.73 13.61
CA LEU A 11 -13.03 6.56 12.48
C LEU A 11 -13.86 6.05 11.29
N ASP A 12 -14.75 6.89 10.79
CA ASP A 12 -15.64 6.56 9.68
C ASP A 12 -14.79 5.87 8.60
N LEU A 13 -15.16 4.68 8.09
CA LEU A 13 -14.27 3.91 7.19
C LEU A 13 -13.84 4.76 5.98
N LYS A 14 -14.68 5.73 5.61
CA LYS A 14 -14.37 6.81 4.65
C LYS A 14 -13.13 7.62 5.06
N CYS A 15 -13.09 8.11 6.30
CA CYS A 15 -11.95 8.83 6.86
C CYS A 15 -10.72 7.92 6.97
N GLY A 16 -10.90 6.64 7.30
CA GLY A 16 -9.83 5.64 7.27
C GLY A 16 -9.17 5.52 5.89
N CYS A 17 -9.96 5.36 4.82
CA CYS A 17 -9.44 5.31 3.44
C CYS A 17 -8.71 6.62 3.03
N ILE A 18 -9.22 7.78 3.44
CA ILE A 18 -8.57 9.07 3.18
C ILE A 18 -7.22 9.17 3.90
N LEU A 19 -7.17 8.77 5.17
CA LEU A 19 -5.95 8.78 5.98
C LEU A 19 -4.92 7.80 5.42
N ILE A 20 -5.33 6.62 4.97
CA ILE A 20 -4.47 5.63 4.31
C ILE A 20 -3.84 6.22 3.05
N ALA A 21 -4.63 6.83 2.15
CA ALA A 21 -4.08 7.46 0.94
C ALA A 21 -3.01 8.50 1.26
N LEU A 22 -3.22 9.29 2.32
CA LEU A 22 -2.27 10.34 2.73
C LEU A 22 -1.00 9.75 3.34
N ILE A 23 -1.12 8.76 4.24
CA ILE A 23 0.02 8.09 4.87
C ILE A 23 0.87 7.36 3.83
N GLU A 24 0.25 6.66 2.88
CA GLU A 24 1.01 5.95 1.86
C GLU A 24 1.84 6.89 0.99
N VAL A 25 1.27 8.03 0.58
CA VAL A 25 2.01 9.05 -0.18
C VAL A 25 3.20 9.58 0.62
N LEU A 26 3.04 9.78 1.93
CA LEU A 26 4.14 10.21 2.81
C LEU A 26 5.24 9.13 2.92
N ILE A 27 4.87 7.88 3.21
CA ILE A 27 5.84 6.76 3.33
C ILE A 27 6.65 6.61 2.04
N ARG A 28 6.02 6.78 0.88
CA ARG A 28 6.69 6.72 -0.43
C ARG A 28 7.62 7.88 -0.70
N GLY A 29 7.25 9.07 -0.22
CA GLY A 29 8.14 10.22 -0.23
C GLY A 29 9.46 9.88 0.47
N VAL A 30 9.39 9.14 1.58
CA VAL A 30 10.56 8.67 2.34
C VAL A 30 11.30 7.55 1.61
N ASP A 31 10.60 6.53 1.11
CA ASP A 31 11.16 5.38 0.38
C ASP A 31 12.03 5.83 -0.82
N ARG A 32 11.60 6.90 -1.51
CA ARG A 32 12.30 7.47 -2.66
C ARG A 32 13.70 8.01 -2.33
N PHE A 33 14.00 8.36 -1.08
CA PHE A 33 15.32 8.81 -0.67
C PHE A 33 16.34 7.68 -0.47
N PHE A 34 15.88 6.43 -0.31
CA PHE A 34 16.74 5.29 0.02
C PHE A 34 17.12 4.41 -1.18
N VAL A 35 16.47 4.57 -2.34
CA VAL A 35 16.71 3.73 -3.52
C VAL A 35 17.74 4.36 -4.45
N GLU A 36 18.90 3.70 -4.60
CA GLU A 36 19.86 4.00 -5.66
C GLU A 36 19.37 3.47 -7.02
N TYR A 37 19.34 4.35 -8.03
CA TYR A 37 18.59 4.16 -9.27
C TYR A 37 19.33 3.41 -10.40
N ASP A 38 20.55 2.93 -10.19
CA ASP A 38 21.40 2.47 -11.29
C ASP A 38 21.10 1.04 -11.79
N SER A 39 20.15 0.32 -11.19
CA SER A 39 19.75 -1.03 -11.62
C SER A 39 18.42 -1.04 -12.38
N LEU A 40 18.25 -2.00 -13.31
CA LEU A 40 16.97 -2.30 -13.99
C LEU A 40 15.82 -2.53 -12.99
N LEU A 41 16.14 -3.11 -11.84
CA LEU A 41 15.19 -3.37 -10.75
C LEU A 41 14.74 -2.05 -10.10
N GLY A 42 15.65 -1.10 -9.88
CA GLY A 42 15.32 0.23 -9.38
C GLY A 42 14.40 1.02 -10.32
N HIS A 43 14.60 0.91 -11.63
CA HIS A 43 13.72 1.53 -12.62
C HIS A 43 12.31 0.93 -12.62
N ALA A 44 12.21 -0.41 -12.54
CA ALA A 44 10.92 -1.10 -12.44
C ALA A 44 10.18 -0.73 -11.14
N ALA A 45 10.90 -0.65 -10.02
CA ALA A 45 10.36 -0.23 -8.73
C ALA A 45 9.84 1.21 -8.76
N LEU A 46 10.51 2.12 -9.47
CA LEU A 46 10.08 3.50 -9.63
C LEU A 46 8.79 3.62 -10.44
N ILE A 47 8.68 2.89 -11.56
CA ILE A 47 7.44 2.85 -12.37
C ILE A 47 6.29 2.29 -11.52
N LEU A 48 6.52 1.17 -10.82
CA LEU A 48 5.52 0.54 -9.97
C LEU A 48 5.07 1.48 -8.84
N SER A 49 6.00 2.20 -8.23
CA SER A 49 5.71 3.21 -7.21
C SER A 49 4.82 4.32 -7.77
N GLY A 50 5.14 4.85 -8.95
CA GLY A 50 4.35 5.88 -9.64
C GLY A 50 2.92 5.43 -9.96
N VAL A 51 2.75 4.22 -10.50
CA VAL A 51 1.43 3.64 -10.80
C VAL A 51 0.59 3.50 -9.54
N TYR A 52 1.22 3.14 -8.42
CA TYR A 52 0.53 3.02 -7.16
C TYR A 52 0.19 4.39 -6.55
N VAL A 53 0.98 5.47 -6.75
CA VAL A 53 0.54 6.80 -6.29
C VAL A 53 -0.73 7.21 -7.03
N LEU A 54 -0.80 6.89 -8.32
CA LEU A 54 -2.00 7.07 -9.13
C LEU A 54 -3.19 6.26 -8.58
N SER A 55 -2.95 5.04 -8.08
CA SER A 55 -4.00 4.24 -7.44
C SER A 55 -4.47 4.82 -6.10
N CYS A 56 -3.59 5.47 -5.32
CA CYS A 56 -3.99 6.21 -4.11
C CYS A 56 -4.92 7.40 -4.44
N ILE A 57 -4.72 8.07 -5.58
CA ILE A 57 -5.63 9.14 -6.03
C ILE A 57 -7.01 8.57 -6.35
N PHE A 58 -7.07 7.43 -7.04
CA PHE A 58 -8.33 6.71 -7.28
C PHE A 58 -8.98 6.23 -5.98
N LEU A 59 -8.20 5.77 -5.00
CA LEU A 59 -8.69 5.41 -3.67
C LEU A 59 -9.36 6.63 -3.00
N LEU A 60 -8.68 7.77 -3.01
CA LEU A 60 -9.19 9.01 -2.40
C LEU A 60 -10.47 9.47 -3.09
N LEU A 61 -10.51 9.44 -4.42
CA LEU A 61 -11.72 9.74 -5.20
C LEU A 61 -12.86 8.76 -4.90
N GLY A 62 -12.55 7.46 -4.82
CA GLY A 62 -13.50 6.39 -4.49
C GLY A 62 -14.06 6.50 -3.08
N ALA A 63 -13.25 6.95 -2.12
CA ALA A 63 -13.68 7.21 -0.75
C ALA A 63 -14.63 8.42 -0.67
N VAL A 64 -14.32 9.51 -1.39
CA VAL A 64 -15.18 10.72 -1.44
C VAL A 64 -16.50 10.45 -2.16
N MET A 65 -16.45 9.84 -3.35
CA MET A 65 -17.63 9.53 -4.14
C MET A 65 -18.40 8.30 -3.67
N SER A 66 -17.85 7.54 -2.71
CA SER A 66 -18.40 6.25 -2.26
C SER A 66 -18.66 5.27 -3.43
N TRP A 67 -17.80 5.29 -4.46
CA TRP A 67 -17.96 4.48 -5.67
C TRP A 67 -16.96 3.32 -5.71
N ARG A 68 -17.50 2.10 -5.67
CA ARG A 68 -16.79 0.81 -5.73
C ARG A 68 -15.74 0.71 -6.85
N GLY A 69 -16.06 1.22 -8.05
CA GLY A 69 -15.18 1.08 -9.22
C GLY A 69 -13.82 1.72 -9.03
N CYS A 70 -13.74 2.82 -8.28
CA CYS A 70 -12.49 3.54 -8.02
C CYS A 70 -11.60 2.86 -6.96
N LEU A 71 -12.12 1.94 -6.16
CA LEU A 71 -11.38 1.21 -5.11
C LEU A 71 -10.64 -0.03 -5.64
N LEU A 72 -11.17 -0.66 -6.70
CA LEU A 72 -10.57 -1.83 -7.34
C LEU A 72 -9.12 -1.63 -7.84
N PRO A 73 -8.77 -0.53 -8.55
CA PRO A 73 -7.40 -0.35 -9.02
C PRO A 73 -6.40 -0.31 -7.87
N TYR A 74 -6.78 0.30 -6.73
CA TYR A 74 -5.95 0.29 -5.54
C TYR A 74 -5.74 -1.12 -4.99
N LEU A 75 -6.82 -1.90 -4.80
CA LEU A 75 -6.73 -3.26 -4.27
C LEU A 75 -5.86 -4.18 -5.14
N GLY A 76 -5.92 -4.04 -6.47
CA GLY A 76 -5.09 -4.82 -7.39
C GLY A 76 -3.62 -4.38 -7.42
N ILE A 77 -3.35 -3.08 -7.38
CA ILE A 77 -1.97 -2.57 -7.39
C ILE A 77 -1.30 -2.82 -6.02
N ALA A 78 -2.08 -2.80 -4.94
CA ALA A 78 -1.61 -3.11 -3.59
C ALA A 78 -1.11 -4.56 -3.43
N THR A 79 -1.81 -5.54 -4.01
CA THR A 79 -1.33 -6.92 -4.01
C THR A 79 -0.07 -7.09 -4.85
N LEU A 80 0.00 -6.44 -6.03
CA LEU A 80 1.18 -6.49 -6.88
C LEU A 80 2.42 -5.87 -6.20
N ARG A 81 2.24 -4.79 -5.42
CA ARG A 81 3.32 -4.20 -4.62
C ARG A 81 3.81 -5.12 -3.52
N LEU A 82 2.92 -5.89 -2.89
CA LEU A 82 3.31 -6.90 -1.90
C LEU A 82 4.25 -7.95 -2.51
N PHE A 83 3.93 -8.43 -3.70
CA PHE A 83 4.82 -9.35 -4.43
C PHE A 83 6.16 -8.70 -4.79
N ALA A 84 6.15 -7.42 -5.20
CA ALA A 84 7.37 -6.69 -5.50
C ALA A 84 8.27 -6.53 -4.26
N LEU A 85 7.71 -6.17 -3.10
CA LEU A 85 8.45 -6.05 -1.83
C LEU A 85 9.10 -7.38 -1.40
N ILE A 86 8.39 -8.49 -1.59
CA ILE A 86 8.93 -9.83 -1.34
C ILE A 86 10.10 -10.11 -2.29
N GLY A 87 9.94 -9.82 -3.58
CA GLY A 87 10.99 -10.00 -4.59
C GLY A 87 12.24 -9.16 -4.33
N GLU A 88 12.08 -7.89 -3.97
CA GLU A 88 13.17 -7.00 -3.59
C GLU A 88 13.91 -7.52 -2.34
N SER A 89 13.17 -8.02 -1.35
CA SER A 89 13.76 -8.60 -0.13
C SER A 89 14.60 -9.85 -0.43
N PHE A 90 14.14 -10.74 -1.32
CA PHE A 90 14.92 -11.90 -1.76
C PHE A 90 16.18 -11.49 -2.54
N TYR A 91 16.08 -10.48 -3.39
CA TYR A 91 17.21 -10.00 -4.17
C TYR A 91 18.32 -9.44 -3.26
N ILE A 92 17.97 -8.61 -2.29
CA ILE A 92 18.93 -8.01 -1.35
C ILE A 92 19.57 -9.09 -0.46
N TYR A 93 18.78 -10.05 0.02
CA TYR A 93 19.31 -11.17 0.80
C TYR A 93 20.31 -12.04 0.02
N GLY A 94 20.14 -12.18 -1.29
CA GLY A 94 21.00 -13.02 -2.13
C GLY A 94 22.26 -12.35 -2.68
N TYR A 95 22.31 -11.01 -2.73
CA TYR A 95 23.36 -10.26 -3.44
C TYR A 95 24.17 -9.28 -2.58
N THR A 96 23.80 -9.06 -1.32
CA THR A 96 24.48 -8.11 -0.43
C THR A 96 24.75 -8.78 0.91
N ASP A 97 26.01 -8.82 1.34
CA ASP A 97 26.43 -9.53 2.57
C ASP A 97 26.47 -8.63 3.84
N ASP A 98 26.57 -7.30 3.73
CA ASP A 98 26.94 -6.46 4.90
C ASP A 98 26.05 -5.23 5.23
N ILE A 99 25.14 -4.75 4.35
CA ILE A 99 24.30 -3.54 4.60
C ILE A 99 22.79 -3.90 4.72
N VAL A 100 22.49 -5.16 5.02
CA VAL A 100 21.19 -5.80 4.74
C VAL A 100 20.08 -5.45 5.74
N TYR A 101 20.43 -5.20 7.01
CA TYR A 101 19.44 -5.28 8.08
C TYR A 101 18.41 -4.15 8.06
N GLU A 102 18.84 -2.88 7.96
CA GLU A 102 17.92 -1.74 8.07
C GLU A 102 16.90 -1.70 6.92
N TYR A 103 17.34 -1.97 5.69
CA TYR A 103 16.46 -2.00 4.53
C TYR A 103 15.49 -3.19 4.56
N LEU A 104 15.95 -4.36 5.02
CA LEU A 104 15.08 -5.54 5.17
C LEU A 104 13.99 -5.31 6.23
N TYR A 105 14.33 -4.69 7.37
CA TYR A 105 13.35 -4.34 8.40
C TYR A 105 12.32 -3.32 7.88
N PHE A 106 12.78 -2.32 7.13
CA PHE A 106 11.88 -1.34 6.52
C PHE A 106 10.91 -1.99 5.52
N ASN A 107 11.42 -2.88 4.65
CA ASN A 107 10.60 -3.65 3.71
C ASN A 107 9.56 -4.54 4.40
N MET A 108 9.95 -5.23 5.48
CA MET A 108 9.01 -6.02 6.29
C MET A 108 7.91 -5.16 6.89
N PHE A 109 8.27 -4.03 7.50
CA PHE A 109 7.31 -3.09 8.07
C PHE A 109 6.34 -2.56 7.00
N GLN A 110 6.86 -2.20 5.82
CA GLN A 110 6.05 -1.73 4.70
C GLN A 110 5.12 -2.83 4.17
N ALA A 111 5.56 -4.08 4.09
CA ALA A 111 4.73 -5.20 3.67
C ALA A 111 3.54 -5.44 4.63
N ILE A 112 3.79 -5.37 5.95
CA ILE A 112 2.75 -5.50 6.97
C ILE A 112 1.76 -4.33 6.88
N LEU A 113 2.24 -3.11 6.70
CA LEU A 113 1.38 -1.94 6.51
C LEU A 113 0.52 -2.05 5.25
N VAL A 114 1.08 -2.49 4.13
CA VAL A 114 0.33 -2.69 2.88
C VAL A 114 -0.76 -3.75 3.07
N LEU A 115 -0.48 -4.85 3.77
CA LEU A 115 -1.49 -5.85 4.10
C LEU A 115 -2.63 -5.27 4.96
N TYR A 116 -2.26 -4.49 5.99
CA TYR A 116 -3.24 -3.84 6.86
C TYR A 116 -4.13 -2.85 6.08
N PHE A 117 -3.53 -1.97 5.28
CA PHE A 117 -4.27 -1.01 4.46
C PHE A 117 -5.16 -1.70 3.43
N TRP A 118 -4.68 -2.78 2.81
CA TRP A 118 -5.48 -3.60 1.90
C TRP A 118 -6.72 -4.15 2.60
N LEU A 119 -6.60 -4.68 3.82
CA LEU A 119 -7.73 -5.19 4.59
C LEU A 119 -8.75 -4.10 4.93
N VAL A 120 -8.30 -2.90 5.30
CA VAL A 120 -9.20 -1.77 5.59
C VAL A 120 -9.96 -1.35 4.33
N VAL A 121 -9.26 -1.18 3.21
CA VAL A 121 -9.88 -0.80 1.93
C VAL A 121 -10.83 -1.88 1.43
N TYR A 122 -10.44 -3.15 1.57
CA TYR A 122 -11.30 -4.28 1.22
C TYR A 122 -12.57 -4.33 2.09
N SER A 123 -12.45 -4.04 3.39
CA SER A 123 -13.61 -3.93 4.28
C SER A 123 -14.57 -2.82 3.86
N PHE A 124 -14.05 -1.66 3.43
CA PHE A 124 -14.86 -0.57 2.88
C PHE A 124 -15.52 -0.96 1.56
N TYR A 125 -14.79 -1.66 0.68
CA TYR A 125 -15.32 -2.19 -0.57
C TYR A 125 -16.46 -3.19 -0.33
N ASP A 126 -16.33 -4.13 0.62
CA ASP A 126 -17.41 -5.08 0.96
C ASP A 126 -18.63 -4.40 1.59
N ARG A 127 -18.42 -3.38 2.44
CA ARG A 127 -19.54 -2.58 2.97
C ARG A 127 -20.32 -1.91 1.85
N LEU A 128 -19.61 -1.34 0.88
CA LEU A 128 -20.26 -0.75 -0.27
C LEU A 128 -21.07 -1.77 -1.06
N ILE A 129 -20.69 -3.06 -1.10
CA ILE A 129 -21.45 -4.15 -1.77
C ILE A 129 -22.85 -4.34 -1.21
N LYS A 130 -22.99 -4.21 0.11
CA LYS A 130 -24.22 -4.50 0.86
C LYS A 130 -25.21 -3.34 0.90
N VAL A 131 -24.79 -2.16 0.45
CA VAL A 131 -25.63 -0.96 0.24
C VAL A 131 -26.07 -0.92 -1.22
#